data_AF-A0A1S7R2T8-F1
#
_entry.id   AF-A0A1S7R2T8-F1
#
_cell.length_a   1.000
_cell.length_b   1.000
_cell.length_c   1.000
_cell.angle_alpha   90.00
_cell.angle_beta   90.00
_cell.angle_gamma   90.00
#
_symmetry.space_group_name_H-M   'P 1'
#
loop_
_entity.id
_entity.type
_entity.pdbx_description
1 polymer ?
#
loop_
_entity_poly.entity_id
_entity_poly.type
_entity_poly.pdbx_seq_one_letter_code
_entity_poly.pdbx_strand_id
1 'polypeptide(L)'
;MTISRSPSFVADCGGLIDTIAFALPASFFTDDHDRHRVSPLLPIGNLLSALPHEMMAAIIIDRDCIPSAQDWLERLAPPCAAELLPLDENSRISHPWIQDMVHVRTDEEGAATELVSAAGNASASALAKRFELVTAVSDVLLDGGNQLVGPDFRLIGHSSLEDGSGTGVGSNAVECSQQWQKVQALDGRTVYSFGYRPEDLSPARPAPMAMASRRMHQCGFHVDQFVSVTGLRQDNRPLLLVADPVAHAGCGSRAATDLKQKLDASVHSLIRQGFAVRRNPIPVSPAIDSNKCIPRLYNNVILENVVRSGQKQPFVWLPHFGDEEALGEFDEDNRQIWAGLGFDPICVTGWSHLASRNGALRCATKVISRAS
;
A
#
# COMPACT_ATOMS: atom_id res chain seq x y z
N MET A 1 17.36 21.51 27.00
CA MET A 1 16.08 21.32 26.30
C MET A 1 16.30 20.23 25.27
N THR A 2 15.90 19.00 25.57
CA THR A 2 15.85 17.92 24.59
C THR A 2 14.73 18.26 23.61
N ILE A 3 15.07 18.49 22.35
CA ILE A 3 14.08 18.57 21.28
C ILE A 3 13.52 17.16 21.16
N SER A 4 12.41 16.88 21.83
CA SER A 4 11.61 15.67 21.61
C SER A 4 11.31 15.64 20.11
N ARG A 5 11.95 14.72 19.37
CA ARG A 5 11.62 14.54 17.95
C ARG A 5 10.19 14.06 17.87
N SER A 6 9.42 14.64 16.94
CA SER A 6 8.05 14.23 16.70
C SER A 6 8.00 12.72 16.38
N PRO A 7 7.00 12.00 16.89
CA PRO A 7 6.82 10.59 16.58
C PRO A 7 6.75 10.39 15.06
N SER A 8 7.33 9.30 14.57
CA SER A 8 7.43 9.00 13.14
C SER A 8 6.70 7.72 12.82
N PHE A 9 6.00 7.65 11.69
CA PHE A 9 5.43 6.40 11.22
C PHE A 9 6.52 5.43 10.76
N VAL A 10 6.27 4.13 10.91
CA VAL A 10 7.05 3.07 10.27
C VAL A 10 7.06 3.32 8.76
N ALA A 11 8.26 3.31 8.17
CA ALA A 11 8.44 3.54 6.74
C ALA A 11 8.08 2.31 5.89
N ASP A 12 7.59 2.56 4.67
CA ASP A 12 7.28 1.52 3.68
C ASP A 12 8.55 0.89 3.05
N CYS A 13 9.70 1.51 3.27
CA CYS A 13 11.01 1.09 2.82
C CYS A 13 12.03 1.26 3.95
N GLY A 14 13.20 0.61 3.88
CA GLY A 14 14.29 0.78 4.85
C GLY A 14 14.85 -0.54 5.36
N GLY A 15 14.97 -0.67 6.68
CA GLY A 15 15.52 -1.87 7.34
C GLY A 15 14.78 -3.16 7.04
N LEU A 16 15.30 -4.27 7.56
CA LEU A 16 14.65 -5.58 7.48
C LEU A 16 13.28 -5.51 8.14
N ILE A 17 12.29 -6.18 7.58
CA ILE A 17 10.99 -6.33 8.24
C ILE A 17 11.13 -7.43 9.28
N ASP A 18 10.77 -7.13 10.53
CA ASP A 18 10.78 -8.12 11.62
C ASP A 18 9.39 -8.69 11.83
N THR A 19 8.38 -7.82 11.87
CA THR A 19 6.99 -8.20 12.08
C THR A 19 6.08 -7.57 11.03
N ILE A 20 5.23 -8.40 10.44
CA ILE A 20 4.21 -8.01 9.48
C ILE A 20 2.85 -8.57 9.93
N ALA A 21 1.81 -7.74 9.84
CA ALA A 21 0.47 -8.11 10.25
C ALA A 21 -0.46 -8.31 9.05
N PHE A 22 -1.45 -9.18 9.24
CA PHE A 22 -2.53 -9.50 8.32
C PHE A 22 -3.88 -9.42 9.05
N ALA A 23 -4.96 -9.14 8.33
CA ALA A 23 -6.32 -9.28 8.84
C ALA A 23 -7.09 -10.24 7.91
N LEU A 24 -7.62 -11.33 8.45
CA LEU A 24 -8.34 -12.35 7.67
C LEU A 24 -9.81 -12.42 8.10
N PRO A 25 -10.74 -11.85 7.31
CA PRO A 25 -12.16 -11.91 7.61
C PRO A 25 -12.71 -13.34 7.65
N ALA A 26 -13.74 -13.59 8.45
CA ALA A 26 -14.40 -14.90 8.50
C ALA A 26 -14.86 -15.42 7.13
N SER A 27 -15.23 -14.53 6.21
CA SER A 27 -15.62 -14.87 4.84
C SER A 27 -14.50 -15.51 4.00
N PHE A 28 -13.26 -15.51 4.47
CA PHE A 28 -12.15 -16.21 3.81
C PHE A 28 -12.14 -17.71 4.12
N PHE A 29 -12.81 -18.13 5.19
CA PHE A 29 -12.81 -19.51 5.70
C PHE A 29 -14.13 -20.24 5.47
N THR A 30 -15.02 -19.69 4.65
CA THR A 30 -16.30 -20.33 4.32
C THR A 30 -16.12 -21.32 3.17
N ASP A 31 -16.61 -22.55 3.33
CA ASP A 31 -16.48 -23.70 2.41
C ASP A 31 -17.14 -23.55 1.01
N ASP A 32 -17.50 -22.34 0.57
CA ASP A 32 -18.13 -22.14 -0.75
C ASP A 32 -17.11 -22.18 -1.92
N HIS A 33 -16.01 -22.92 -1.73
CA HIS A 33 -14.92 -23.11 -2.68
C HIS A 33 -15.40 -23.71 -4.01
N ASP A 34 -16.47 -24.51 -4.00
CA ASP A 34 -17.01 -25.14 -5.20
C ASP A 34 -17.88 -24.19 -6.07
N ARG A 35 -18.30 -23.03 -5.55
CA ARG A 35 -19.12 -22.05 -6.30
C ARG A 35 -18.36 -20.85 -6.83
N HIS A 36 -17.16 -20.60 -6.32
CA HIS A 36 -16.41 -19.40 -6.65
C HIS A 36 -15.04 -19.75 -7.26
N ARG A 37 -14.78 -19.19 -8.44
CA ARG A 37 -13.48 -19.24 -9.15
C ARG A 37 -12.33 -18.56 -8.37
N VAL A 38 -12.59 -18.09 -7.14
CA VAL A 38 -11.66 -17.28 -6.33
C VAL A 38 -11.44 -17.88 -4.96
N SER A 39 -10.16 -18.02 -4.58
CA SER A 39 -9.75 -18.41 -3.24
C SER A 39 -8.95 -17.26 -2.61
N PRO A 40 -9.56 -16.42 -1.75
CA PRO A 40 -8.87 -15.26 -1.18
C PRO A 40 -7.73 -15.64 -0.23
N LEU A 41 -7.73 -16.86 0.33
CA LEU A 41 -6.62 -17.39 1.14
C LEU A 41 -5.40 -17.78 0.30
N LEU A 42 -5.55 -18.07 -1.00
CA LEU A 42 -4.43 -18.49 -1.84
C LEU A 42 -3.30 -17.45 -1.92
N PRO A 43 -3.55 -16.17 -2.32
CA PRO A 43 -2.49 -15.17 -2.35
C PRO A 43 -1.87 -14.89 -0.98
N ILE A 44 -2.67 -14.96 0.10
CA ILE A 44 -2.18 -14.76 1.47
C ILE A 44 -1.25 -15.92 1.86
N GLY A 45 -1.64 -17.17 1.58
CA GLY A 45 -0.82 -18.34 1.85
C GLY A 45 0.49 -18.33 1.07
N ASN A 46 0.43 -17.93 -0.21
CA ASN A 46 1.63 -17.77 -1.04
C ASN A 46 2.56 -16.68 -0.50
N LEU A 47 2.02 -15.57 0.00
CA LEU A 47 2.83 -14.54 0.67
C LEU A 47 3.50 -15.11 1.91
N LEU A 48 2.74 -15.73 2.83
CA LEU A 48 3.29 -16.32 4.06
C LEU A 48 4.39 -17.36 3.75
N SER A 49 4.22 -18.15 2.70
CA SER A 49 5.21 -19.13 2.24
C SER A 49 6.49 -18.49 1.69
N ALA A 50 6.39 -17.25 1.22
CA ALA A 50 7.49 -16.47 0.68
C ALA A 50 8.18 -15.56 1.73
N LEU A 51 7.65 -15.48 2.96
CA LEU A 51 8.28 -14.72 4.04
C LEU A 51 9.43 -15.54 4.66
N PRO A 52 10.60 -14.94 4.91
CA PRO A 52 11.74 -15.65 5.45
C PRO A 52 11.54 -15.99 6.94
N HIS A 53 12.27 -17.01 7.42
CA HIS A 53 12.09 -17.59 8.75
C HIS A 53 12.33 -16.63 9.92
N GLU A 54 13.09 -15.55 9.72
CA GLU A 54 13.35 -14.55 10.75
C GLU A 54 12.17 -13.57 10.93
N MET A 55 11.20 -13.56 10.00
CA MET A 55 10.00 -12.74 10.13
C MET A 55 8.94 -13.39 11.02
N MET A 56 8.17 -12.54 11.69
CA MET A 56 6.93 -12.90 12.35
C MET A 56 5.73 -12.38 11.55
N ALA A 57 4.79 -13.26 11.24
CA ALA A 57 3.48 -12.94 10.70
C ALA A 57 2.42 -12.94 11.81
N ALA A 58 1.86 -11.77 12.12
CA ALA A 58 0.76 -11.60 13.07
C ALA A 58 -0.58 -11.58 12.34
N ILE A 59 -1.40 -12.62 12.51
CA ILE A 59 -2.59 -12.83 11.70
C ILE A 59 -3.82 -12.60 12.56
N ILE A 60 -4.46 -11.45 12.38
CA ILE A 60 -5.69 -11.10 13.09
C ILE A 60 -6.85 -11.86 12.47
N ILE A 61 -7.64 -12.54 13.30
CA ILE A 61 -8.79 -13.34 12.84
C ILE A 61 -10.04 -13.12 13.68
N ASP A 62 -11.19 -13.37 13.08
CA ASP A 62 -12.44 -13.52 13.83
C ASP A 62 -12.37 -14.76 14.73
N ARG A 63 -12.80 -14.63 15.99
CA ARG A 63 -12.68 -15.68 17.01
C ARG A 63 -13.31 -17.01 16.58
N ASP A 64 -14.43 -16.96 15.87
CA ASP A 64 -15.17 -18.14 15.43
C ASP A 64 -14.40 -18.92 14.34
N CYS A 65 -13.39 -18.32 13.71
CA CYS A 65 -12.59 -18.92 12.65
C CYS A 65 -11.29 -19.57 13.13
N ILE A 66 -11.01 -19.57 14.45
CA ILE A 66 -9.78 -20.15 15.01
C ILE A 66 -9.52 -21.57 14.51
N PRO A 67 -10.48 -22.53 14.57
CA PRO A 67 -10.20 -23.90 14.15
C PRO A 67 -9.82 -23.99 12.66
N SER A 68 -10.57 -23.32 11.78
CA SER A 68 -10.30 -23.31 10.33
C SER A 68 -8.99 -22.62 9.98
N ALA A 69 -8.66 -21.53 10.68
CA ALA A 69 -7.41 -20.79 10.48
C ALA A 69 -6.19 -21.58 10.96
N GLN A 70 -6.30 -22.29 12.08
CA GLN A 70 -5.26 -23.18 12.60
C GLN A 70 -4.98 -24.31 11.61
N ASP A 71 -6.02 -25.02 11.21
CA ASP A 71 -5.94 -26.12 10.23
C ASP A 71 -5.39 -25.65 8.87
N TRP A 72 -5.75 -24.45 8.41
CA TRP A 72 -5.17 -23.83 7.22
C TRP A 72 -3.67 -23.53 7.38
N LEU A 73 -3.24 -22.92 8.50
CA LEU A 73 -1.83 -22.61 8.75
C LEU A 73 -0.97 -23.87 8.94
N GLU A 74 -1.50 -24.90 9.61
CA GLU A 74 -0.82 -26.18 9.79
C GLU A 74 -0.55 -26.87 8.45
N ARG A 75 -1.54 -26.85 7.54
CA ARG A 75 -1.34 -27.35 6.17
C ARG A 75 -0.36 -26.52 5.35
N LEU A 76 -0.43 -25.20 5.51
CA LEU A 76 0.45 -24.28 4.79
C LEU A 76 1.90 -24.44 5.22
N ALA A 77 2.11 -24.65 6.53
CA ALA A 77 3.42 -24.78 7.17
C ALA A 77 4.42 -23.69 6.71
N PRO A 78 4.08 -22.38 6.86
CA PRO A 78 4.94 -21.32 6.36
C PRO A 78 6.30 -21.34 7.07
N PRO A 79 7.38 -20.94 6.38
CA PRO A 79 8.73 -20.93 6.95
C PRO A 79 8.92 -19.86 8.02
N CYS A 80 8.16 -18.76 7.96
CA CYS A 80 8.13 -17.72 9.00
C CYS A 80 7.31 -18.13 10.23
N ALA A 81 7.57 -17.51 11.38
CA ALA A 81 6.71 -17.68 12.55
C ALA A 81 5.34 -17.03 12.30
N ALA A 82 4.26 -17.81 12.23
CA ALA A 82 2.90 -17.31 12.05
C ALA A 82 2.07 -17.48 13.33
N GLU A 83 1.53 -16.38 13.85
CA GLU A 83 0.72 -16.36 15.08
C GLU A 83 -0.70 -15.84 14.80
N LEU A 84 -1.71 -16.59 15.24
CA LEU A 84 -3.11 -16.17 15.17
C LEU A 84 -3.45 -15.26 16.36
N LEU A 85 -3.98 -14.08 16.06
CA LEU A 85 -4.46 -13.09 17.03
C LEU A 85 -5.99 -12.99 16.95
N PRO A 86 -6.73 -13.78 17.73
CA PRO A 86 -8.19 -13.75 17.68
C PRO A 86 -8.73 -12.44 18.26
N LEU A 87 -9.72 -11.86 17.59
CA LEU A 87 -10.49 -10.75 18.11
C LEU A 87 -11.41 -11.17 19.27
N ASP A 88 -11.90 -10.19 20.02
CA ASP A 88 -12.94 -10.40 21.03
C ASP A 88 -14.27 -10.81 20.40
N GLU A 89 -15.14 -11.49 21.17
CA GLU A 89 -16.42 -12.08 20.69
C GLU A 89 -17.34 -11.09 19.95
N ASN A 90 -17.30 -9.80 20.29
CA ASN A 90 -18.16 -8.76 19.72
C ASN A 90 -17.53 -8.01 18.53
N SER A 91 -16.28 -8.30 18.21
CA SER A 91 -15.54 -7.62 17.14
C SER A 91 -15.50 -8.47 15.88
N ARG A 92 -15.49 -7.84 14.71
CA ARG A 92 -15.37 -8.53 13.43
C ARG A 92 -14.42 -7.79 12.49
N ILE A 93 -13.70 -8.54 11.67
CA ILE A 93 -12.88 -8.01 10.59
C ILE A 93 -13.77 -7.75 9.37
N SER A 94 -13.85 -6.49 8.94
CA SER A 94 -14.71 -6.09 7.82
C SER A 94 -14.13 -6.41 6.44
N HIS A 95 -12.80 -6.34 6.28
CA HIS A 95 -12.09 -6.55 5.02
C HIS A 95 -10.63 -6.94 5.28
N PRO A 96 -9.89 -7.50 4.29
CA PRO A 96 -8.52 -7.95 4.51
C PRO A 96 -7.47 -6.82 4.52
N TRP A 97 -7.87 -5.60 4.16
CA TRP A 97 -6.96 -4.45 3.98
C TRP A 97 -6.49 -3.84 5.31
N ILE A 98 -5.64 -4.54 6.04
CA ILE A 98 -5.11 -4.09 7.33
C ILE A 98 -4.27 -2.80 7.21
N GLN A 99 -3.70 -2.53 6.04
CA GLN A 99 -2.96 -1.31 5.77
C GLN A 99 -3.77 -0.04 6.07
N ASP A 100 -5.09 -0.09 5.85
CA ASP A 100 -6.02 1.03 6.08
C ASP A 100 -6.52 1.11 7.52
N MET A 101 -6.41 0.03 8.27
CA MET A 101 -7.01 -0.06 9.61
C MET A 101 -6.19 0.67 10.66
N VAL A 102 -4.87 0.65 10.54
CA VAL A 102 -3.94 1.10 11.58
C VAL A 102 -2.69 1.72 10.97
N HIS A 103 -2.14 2.73 11.66
CA HIS A 103 -0.78 3.21 11.47
C HIS A 103 0.09 2.80 12.65
N VAL A 104 1.39 2.65 12.41
CA VAL A 104 2.35 2.27 13.45
C VAL A 104 3.35 3.40 13.58
N ARG A 105 3.56 3.90 14.79
CA ARG A 105 4.55 4.91 15.13
C ARG A 105 5.72 4.29 15.86
N THR A 106 6.89 4.86 15.59
CA THR A 106 8.15 4.51 16.23
C THR A 106 8.65 5.63 17.12
N ASP A 107 9.47 5.27 18.09
CA ASP A 107 10.32 6.21 18.83
C ASP A 107 11.56 6.65 18.01
N GLU A 108 12.50 7.32 18.68
CA GLU A 108 13.74 7.82 18.09
C GLU A 108 14.74 6.70 17.72
N GLU A 109 14.62 5.52 18.33
CA GLU A 109 15.45 4.34 18.08
C GLU A 109 14.89 3.46 16.96
N GLY A 110 13.67 3.77 16.49
CA GLY A 110 12.97 3.04 15.44
C GLY A 110 12.09 1.90 15.96
N ALA A 111 11.98 1.73 17.28
CA ALA A 111 11.13 0.72 17.87
C ALA A 111 9.65 1.14 17.79
N ALA A 112 8.78 0.22 17.42
CA ALA A 112 7.34 0.46 17.41
C ALA A 112 6.85 0.71 18.84
N THR A 113 6.11 1.80 19.05
CA THR A 113 5.64 2.22 20.38
C THR A 113 4.13 2.46 20.42
N GLU A 114 3.52 2.84 19.31
CA GLU A 114 2.13 3.25 19.26
C GLU A 114 1.41 2.80 17.99
N LEU A 115 0.16 2.35 18.13
CA LEU A 115 -0.78 2.12 17.05
C LEU A 115 -1.79 3.26 16.98
N VAL A 116 -1.84 3.92 15.83
CA VAL A 116 -2.75 5.05 15.58
C VAL A 116 -3.90 4.57 14.70
N SER A 117 -5.13 4.68 15.18
CA SER A 117 -6.33 4.21 14.46
C SER A 117 -7.56 5.04 14.78
N ALA A 118 -8.68 4.73 14.11
CA ALA A 118 -10.00 5.18 14.55
C ALA A 118 -10.33 4.60 15.95
N ALA A 119 -11.20 5.29 16.69
CA ALA A 119 -11.65 4.83 17.99
C ALA A 119 -12.34 3.46 17.90
N GLY A 120 -12.00 2.55 18.81
CA GLY A 120 -12.60 1.21 18.87
C GLY A 120 -12.15 0.25 17.76
N ASN A 121 -11.06 0.53 17.04
CA ASN A 121 -10.54 -0.39 16.04
C ASN A 121 -10.03 -1.70 16.69
N ALA A 122 -10.73 -2.80 16.44
CA ALA A 122 -10.44 -4.09 17.06
C ALA A 122 -9.07 -4.66 16.65
N SER A 123 -8.65 -4.44 15.39
CA SER A 123 -7.34 -4.87 14.88
C SER A 123 -6.20 -4.14 15.62
N ALA A 124 -6.35 -2.83 15.86
CA ALA A 124 -5.40 -2.06 16.65
C ALA A 124 -5.30 -2.61 18.08
N SER A 125 -6.42 -2.89 18.73
CA SER A 125 -6.45 -3.44 20.09
C SER A 125 -5.77 -4.82 20.18
N ALA A 126 -6.00 -5.70 19.21
CA ALA A 126 -5.39 -7.03 19.19
C ALA A 126 -3.86 -6.95 19.02
N LEU A 127 -3.37 -6.12 18.10
CA LEU A 127 -1.95 -5.89 17.88
C LEU A 127 -1.30 -5.21 19.10
N ALA A 128 -1.94 -4.17 19.66
CA ALA A 128 -1.43 -3.47 20.83
C ALA A 128 -1.26 -4.40 22.03
N LYS A 129 -2.24 -5.27 22.28
CA LYS A 129 -2.17 -6.27 23.35
C LYS A 129 -1.02 -7.26 23.12
N ARG A 130 -0.80 -7.69 21.88
CA ARG A 130 0.24 -8.67 21.55
C ARG A 130 1.66 -8.11 21.64
N PHE A 131 1.83 -6.87 21.23
CA PHE A 131 3.14 -6.22 21.12
C PHE A 131 3.41 -5.17 22.21
N GLU A 132 2.53 -5.11 23.22
CA GLU A 132 2.62 -4.16 24.34
C GLU A 132 2.71 -2.69 23.87
N LEU A 133 2.01 -2.37 22.76
CA LEU A 133 1.99 -1.03 22.18
C LEU A 133 0.87 -0.18 22.79
N VAL A 134 1.08 1.13 22.83
CA VAL A 134 0.03 2.09 23.18
C VAL A 134 -0.93 2.24 22.00
N THR A 135 -2.23 2.41 22.26
CA THR A 135 -3.19 2.82 21.22
C THR A 135 -3.49 4.30 21.31
N ALA A 136 -3.45 4.98 20.16
CA ALA A 136 -3.86 6.37 20.03
C ALA A 136 -5.00 6.50 19.02
N VAL A 137 -6.00 7.30 19.40
CA VAL A 137 -7.10 7.65 18.52
C VAL A 137 -6.69 8.87 17.69
N SER A 138 -6.78 8.76 16.37
CA SER A 138 -6.62 9.92 15.49
C SER A 138 -7.98 10.52 15.12
N ASP A 139 -8.07 11.84 15.15
CA ASP A 139 -9.17 12.61 14.58
C ASP A 139 -8.99 12.82 13.06
N VAL A 140 -7.88 12.36 12.49
CA VAL A 140 -7.58 12.40 11.07
C VAL A 140 -7.94 11.06 10.43
N LEU A 141 -8.95 11.07 9.57
CA LEU A 141 -9.27 9.92 8.72
C LEU A 141 -8.26 9.84 7.57
N LEU A 142 -7.24 9.01 7.74
CA LEU A 142 -6.22 8.77 6.72
C LEU A 142 -6.01 7.27 6.55
N ASP A 143 -6.45 6.75 5.41
CA ASP A 143 -6.21 5.36 5.04
C ASP A 143 -4.72 5.15 4.75
N GLY A 144 -4.13 4.06 5.25
CA GLY A 144 -2.73 3.73 5.00
C GLY A 144 -2.42 3.35 3.55
N GLY A 145 -3.41 2.97 2.75
CA GLY A 145 -3.29 2.83 1.29
C GLY A 145 -3.18 4.18 0.59
N ASN A 146 -3.81 5.23 1.12
CA ASN A 146 -3.71 6.59 0.59
C ASN A 146 -2.48 7.38 1.09
N GLN A 147 -1.53 6.69 1.71
CA GLN A 147 -0.28 7.23 2.20
C GLN A 147 0.87 6.30 1.86
N LEU A 148 1.97 6.87 1.40
CA LEU A 148 3.27 6.21 1.37
C LEU A 148 4.25 6.94 2.28
N VAL A 149 4.96 6.21 3.13
CA VAL A 149 5.95 6.73 4.09
C VAL A 149 7.35 6.37 3.60
N GLY A 150 8.05 7.37 3.06
CA GLY A 150 9.46 7.23 2.68
C GLY A 150 10.40 7.51 3.85
N PRO A 151 11.73 7.53 3.61
CA PRO A 151 12.71 7.76 4.66
C PRO A 151 12.58 9.15 5.30
N ASP A 152 12.43 10.18 4.46
CA ASP A 152 12.41 11.61 4.83
C ASP A 152 11.15 12.35 4.36
N PHE A 153 10.19 11.64 3.75
CA PHE A 153 8.97 12.21 3.19
C PHE A 153 7.74 11.33 3.44
N ARG A 154 6.55 11.94 3.32
CA ARG A 154 5.27 11.25 3.17
C ARG A 154 4.61 11.70 1.88
N LEU A 155 4.15 10.76 1.06
CA LEU A 155 3.37 11.04 -0.13
C LEU A 155 1.92 10.64 0.15
N ILE A 156 1.04 11.63 0.18
CA ILE A 156 -0.38 11.47 0.56
C ILE A 156 -1.26 11.72 -0.64
N GLY A 157 -2.27 10.90 -0.83
CA GLY A 157 -3.27 11.14 -1.87
C GLY A 157 -3.99 12.47 -1.65
N HIS A 158 -4.14 13.27 -2.71
CA HIS A 158 -4.67 14.63 -2.60
C HIS A 158 -6.04 14.68 -1.89
N SER A 159 -6.90 13.69 -2.08
CA SER A 159 -8.24 13.67 -1.47
C SER A 159 -8.21 13.64 0.06
N SER A 160 -7.16 13.07 0.67
CA SER A 160 -7.00 13.02 2.12
C SER A 160 -6.48 14.33 2.73
N LEU A 161 -6.10 15.29 1.89
CA LEU A 161 -5.56 16.59 2.28
C LEU A 161 -6.59 17.72 2.13
N GLU A 162 -7.72 17.47 1.48
CA GLU A 162 -8.78 18.46 1.31
C GLU A 162 -9.71 18.52 2.53
N ASP A 163 -10.15 19.73 2.90
CA ASP A 163 -11.23 19.90 3.87
C ASP A 163 -12.55 19.45 3.20
N GLY A 164 -13.28 18.52 3.82
CA GLY A 164 -14.44 17.85 3.22
C GLY A 164 -15.46 18.78 2.56
N SER A 165 -15.65 18.60 1.24
CA SER A 165 -16.75 19.08 0.40
C SER A 165 -17.49 20.36 0.85
N GLY A 166 -16.86 21.52 0.68
CA GLY A 166 -17.57 22.78 0.52
C GLY A 166 -17.72 23.10 -0.96
N THR A 167 -18.94 23.04 -1.50
CA THR A 167 -19.32 23.90 -2.64
C THR A 167 -19.18 25.35 -2.20
N GLY A 168 -17.96 25.88 -2.27
CA GLY A 168 -17.58 27.18 -1.73
C GLY A 168 -16.60 27.85 -2.68
N VAL A 169 -17.17 28.81 -3.41
CA VAL A 169 -16.57 29.94 -4.12
C VAL A 169 -15.12 30.25 -3.76
N GLY A 170 -14.33 30.53 -4.81
CA GLY A 170 -12.89 30.78 -4.78
C GLY A 170 -12.42 31.63 -3.60
N SER A 171 -11.56 31.02 -2.78
CA SER A 171 -10.62 31.73 -1.93
C SER A 171 -9.26 31.65 -2.60
N ASN A 172 -8.75 32.80 -3.01
CA ASN A 172 -7.45 32.98 -3.68
C ASN A 172 -6.26 32.93 -2.70
N ALA A 173 -6.41 32.42 -1.48
CA ALA A 173 -5.34 32.37 -0.49
C ALA A 173 -4.67 30.99 -0.40
N VAL A 174 -3.34 31.02 -0.27
CA VAL A 174 -2.44 29.89 -0.03
C VAL A 174 -2.51 29.51 1.46
N GLU A 175 -3.71 29.31 1.99
CA GLU A 175 -3.84 28.71 3.32
C GLU A 175 -3.85 27.20 3.11
N CYS A 176 -2.80 26.56 3.62
CA CYS A 176 -2.73 25.13 3.78
C CYS A 176 -3.99 24.68 4.53
N SER A 177 -4.82 23.83 3.91
CA SER A 177 -6.09 23.35 4.48
C SER A 177 -5.89 22.87 5.91
N GLN A 178 -6.93 23.02 6.74
CA GLN A 178 -6.84 22.56 8.13
C GLN A 178 -6.52 21.06 8.17
N GLN A 179 -7.11 20.29 7.25
CA GLN A 179 -6.83 18.88 7.06
C GLN A 179 -5.35 18.61 6.74
N TRP A 180 -4.72 19.38 5.84
CA TRP A 180 -3.30 19.20 5.54
C TRP A 180 -2.44 19.45 6.78
N GLN A 181 -2.72 20.51 7.54
CA GLN A 181 -1.98 20.82 8.77
C GLN A 181 -2.10 19.68 9.80
N LYS A 182 -3.31 19.11 9.96
CA LYS A 182 -3.53 17.95 10.82
C LYS A 182 -2.75 16.72 10.33
N VAL A 183 -2.80 16.42 9.03
CA VAL A 183 -2.03 15.31 8.44
C VAL A 183 -0.53 15.51 8.66
N GLN A 184 -0.02 16.73 8.49
CA GLN A 184 1.38 17.06 8.71
C GLN A 184 1.80 16.96 10.18
N ALA A 185 0.90 17.21 11.13
CA ALA A 185 1.18 17.05 12.55
C ALA A 185 1.33 15.58 13.00
N LEU A 186 0.89 14.61 12.18
CA LEU A 186 0.95 13.19 12.53
C LEU A 186 2.36 12.59 12.53
N ASP A 187 3.29 13.18 11.77
CA ASP A 187 4.65 12.67 11.51
C ASP A 187 5.55 13.83 11.06
N GLY A 188 6.77 13.91 11.57
CA GLY A 188 7.71 15.01 11.29
C GLY A 188 8.26 15.10 9.86
N ARG A 189 8.00 14.10 8.99
CA ARG A 189 8.43 14.09 7.59
C ARG A 189 7.68 15.10 6.75
N THR A 190 8.32 15.56 5.68
CA THR A 190 7.70 16.50 4.73
C THR A 190 6.55 15.81 3.99
N VAL A 191 5.37 16.43 4.00
CA VAL A 191 4.19 15.94 3.29
C VAL A 191 4.18 16.44 1.85
N TYR A 192 3.98 15.53 0.91
CA TYR A 192 3.78 15.76 -0.51
C TYR A 192 2.43 15.23 -0.95
N SER A 193 1.88 15.75 -2.05
CA SER A 193 0.57 15.37 -2.55
C SER A 193 0.65 14.56 -3.84
N PHE A 194 -0.03 13.41 -3.87
CA PHE A 194 -0.21 12.60 -5.08
C PHE A 194 -1.54 12.94 -5.75
N GLY A 195 -1.47 13.26 -7.05
CA GLY A 195 -2.60 13.64 -7.87
C GLY A 195 -2.15 14.41 -9.10
N TYR A 196 -3.11 14.85 -9.90
CA TYR A 196 -2.90 15.58 -11.14
C TYR A 196 -3.71 16.87 -11.16
N ARG A 197 -3.28 17.83 -11.97
CA ARG A 197 -4.10 18.99 -12.31
C ARG A 197 -4.79 18.76 -13.64
N PRO A 198 -6.04 19.23 -13.84
CA PRO A 198 -6.74 19.07 -15.11
C PRO A 198 -5.96 19.64 -16.30
N GLU A 199 -5.17 20.71 -16.09
CA GLU A 199 -4.35 21.30 -17.15
C GLU A 199 -3.23 20.37 -17.64
N ASP A 200 -2.72 19.49 -16.77
CA ASP A 200 -1.66 18.55 -17.12
C ASP A 200 -2.19 17.34 -17.93
N LEU A 201 -3.51 17.20 -18.11
CA LEU A 201 -4.11 16.11 -18.90
C LEU A 201 -3.99 16.33 -20.42
N SER A 202 -3.77 17.58 -20.86
CA SER A 202 -3.65 17.91 -22.28
C SER A 202 -2.17 18.01 -22.70
N PRO A 203 -1.74 17.40 -23.81
CA PRO A 203 -0.37 17.56 -24.33
C PRO A 203 -0.09 18.97 -24.88
N ALA A 204 -1.11 19.82 -25.01
CA ALA A 204 -0.98 21.18 -25.50
C ALA A 204 -0.42 22.09 -24.39
N ARG A 205 0.90 22.36 -24.51
CA ARG A 205 1.70 23.46 -23.94
C ARG A 205 1.36 23.83 -22.47
N PRO A 206 2.31 23.71 -21.52
CA PRO A 206 2.04 24.04 -20.12
C PRO A 206 1.41 25.43 -20.01
N ALA A 207 0.21 25.48 -19.42
CA ALA A 207 -0.44 26.75 -19.14
C ALA A 207 0.52 27.61 -18.31
N PRO A 208 0.61 28.93 -18.57
CA PRO A 208 1.36 29.84 -17.70
C PRO A 208 0.92 29.61 -16.25
N MET A 209 1.83 29.59 -15.28
CA MET A 209 1.54 29.32 -13.86
C MET A 209 0.33 30.13 -13.32
N ALA A 210 0.07 31.30 -13.89
CA ALA A 210 -1.04 32.19 -13.52
C ALA A 210 -2.45 31.68 -13.92
N MET A 211 -2.55 30.71 -14.85
CA MET A 211 -3.82 30.16 -15.39
C MET A 211 -4.09 28.71 -14.95
N ALA A 212 -3.17 28.07 -14.23
CA ALA A 212 -3.38 26.74 -13.70
C ALA A 212 -4.57 26.79 -12.73
N SER A 213 -5.62 26.01 -12.97
CA SER A 213 -6.63 25.84 -11.94
C SER A 213 -5.92 25.26 -10.72
N ARG A 214 -6.11 25.89 -9.56
CA ARG A 214 -5.48 25.43 -8.31
C ARG A 214 -6.03 24.09 -7.82
N ARG A 215 -6.99 23.51 -8.54
CA ARG A 215 -7.71 22.31 -8.14
C ARG A 215 -6.93 21.09 -8.60
N MET A 216 -6.43 20.33 -7.65
CA MET A 216 -5.76 19.06 -7.90
C MET A 216 -6.76 17.94 -7.66
N HIS A 217 -6.65 16.87 -8.43
CA HIS A 217 -7.49 15.70 -8.36
C HIS A 217 -6.63 14.49 -8.07
N GLN A 218 -7.17 13.49 -7.38
CA GLN A 218 -6.48 12.24 -7.17
C GLN A 218 -6.73 11.25 -8.32
N CYS A 219 -5.69 10.54 -8.73
CA CYS A 219 -5.82 9.37 -9.58
C CYS A 219 -6.02 8.13 -8.70
N GLY A 220 -7.10 7.38 -8.91
CA GLY A 220 -7.43 6.23 -8.06
C GLY A 220 -8.01 6.59 -6.70
N PHE A 221 -8.29 5.55 -5.93
CA PHE A 221 -8.78 5.70 -4.55
C PHE A 221 -7.63 5.81 -3.55
N HIS A 222 -6.54 5.07 -3.80
CA HIS A 222 -5.36 5.03 -2.95
C HIS A 222 -4.07 5.23 -3.76
N VAL A 223 -3.06 5.82 -3.15
CA VAL A 223 -1.75 6.08 -3.78
C VAL A 223 -1.01 4.78 -4.08
N ASP A 224 -1.09 3.81 -3.17
CA ASP A 224 -0.37 2.53 -3.26
C ASP A 224 -0.88 1.58 -4.34
N GLN A 225 -1.99 1.93 -5.01
CA GLN A 225 -2.47 1.23 -6.21
C GLN A 225 -1.52 1.44 -7.39
N PHE A 226 -0.88 2.61 -7.43
CA PHE A 226 -0.15 3.07 -8.62
C PHE A 226 1.25 3.55 -8.34
N VAL A 227 1.64 3.70 -7.07
CA VAL A 227 2.96 4.23 -6.69
C VAL A 227 3.62 3.31 -5.67
N SER A 228 4.90 3.05 -5.87
CA SER A 228 5.76 2.37 -4.87
C SER A 228 6.88 3.31 -4.45
N VAL A 229 7.15 3.38 -3.15
CA VAL A 229 8.40 3.93 -2.64
C VAL A 229 9.48 2.88 -2.80
N THR A 230 10.66 3.28 -3.30
CA THR A 230 11.78 2.34 -3.49
C THR A 230 12.81 2.39 -2.38
N GLY A 231 12.86 3.47 -1.59
CA GLY A 231 13.98 3.75 -0.67
C GLY A 231 15.27 4.18 -1.36
N LEU A 232 15.31 4.19 -2.70
CA LEU A 232 16.45 4.62 -3.50
C LEU A 232 16.36 6.11 -3.86
N ARG A 233 17.48 6.67 -4.31
CA ARG A 233 17.55 8.02 -4.89
C ARG A 233 18.14 7.96 -6.30
N GLN A 234 17.67 8.84 -7.17
CA GLN A 234 18.24 9.09 -8.49
C GLN A 234 18.47 10.60 -8.65
N ASP A 235 19.69 11.01 -9.02
CA ASP A 235 20.09 12.42 -9.07
C ASP A 235 19.80 13.17 -7.75
N ASN A 236 20.06 12.50 -6.62
CA ASN A 236 19.76 12.98 -5.26
C ASN A 236 18.26 13.24 -4.97
N ARG A 237 17.34 12.75 -5.81
CA ARG A 237 15.89 12.82 -5.60
C ARG A 237 15.36 11.44 -5.19
N PRO A 238 14.40 11.34 -4.24
CA PRO A 238 13.78 10.05 -3.93
C PRO A 238 13.14 9.44 -5.18
N LEU A 239 13.42 8.16 -5.43
CA LEU A 239 12.93 7.44 -6.60
C LEU A 239 11.61 6.74 -6.27
N LEU A 240 10.59 7.03 -7.07
CA LEU A 240 9.30 6.35 -7.05
C LEU A 240 9.13 5.50 -8.30
N LEU A 241 8.47 4.35 -8.16
CA LEU A 241 7.89 3.64 -9.29
C LEU A 241 6.43 4.04 -9.44
N VAL A 242 6.01 4.36 -10.66
CA VAL A 242 4.62 4.75 -10.95
C VAL A 242 4.09 3.94 -12.12
N ALA A 243 2.93 3.31 -11.93
CA ALA A 243 2.22 2.48 -12.90
C ALA A 243 2.02 3.17 -14.26
N ASP A 244 2.28 2.43 -15.34
CA ASP A 244 2.02 2.79 -16.73
C ASP A 244 0.96 1.85 -17.34
N PRO A 245 -0.32 2.25 -17.34
CA PRO A 245 -1.41 1.39 -17.76
C PRO A 245 -1.39 1.04 -19.24
N VAL A 246 -1.63 -0.24 -19.53
CA VAL A 246 -1.75 -0.82 -20.87
C VAL A 246 -3.09 -1.53 -20.98
N ALA A 247 -3.84 -1.27 -22.04
CA ALA A 247 -5.08 -2.00 -22.30
C ALA A 247 -4.78 -3.47 -22.62
N HIS A 248 -5.48 -4.40 -21.99
CA HIS A 248 -5.24 -5.84 -22.16
C HIS A 248 -6.56 -6.63 -22.25
N ALA A 249 -6.51 -7.84 -22.84
CA ALA A 249 -7.60 -8.83 -22.86
C ALA A 249 -9.00 -8.26 -23.20
N GLY A 250 -9.08 -7.38 -24.19
CA GLY A 250 -10.37 -6.83 -24.66
C GLY A 250 -10.98 -5.75 -23.76
N CYS A 251 -10.32 -5.35 -22.67
CA CYS A 251 -10.72 -4.16 -21.93
C CYS A 251 -10.57 -2.91 -22.81
N GLY A 252 -11.65 -2.13 -22.90
CA GLY A 252 -11.73 -0.99 -23.80
C GLY A 252 -10.56 -0.03 -23.61
N SER A 253 -9.88 0.31 -24.72
CA SER A 253 -8.70 1.18 -24.72
C SER A 253 -8.92 2.50 -23.98
N ARG A 254 -10.15 3.02 -23.97
CA ARG A 254 -10.50 4.27 -23.27
C ARG A 254 -10.19 4.23 -21.77
N ALA A 255 -10.49 3.14 -21.07
CA ALA A 255 -10.29 3.08 -19.62
C ALA A 255 -8.79 3.08 -19.26
N ALA A 256 -7.99 2.31 -20.01
CA ALA A 256 -6.54 2.31 -19.86
C ALA A 256 -5.93 3.66 -20.26
N THR A 257 -6.37 4.27 -21.36
CA THR A 257 -5.89 5.58 -21.83
C THR A 257 -6.21 6.69 -20.82
N ASP A 258 -7.43 6.74 -20.27
CA ASP A 258 -7.82 7.72 -19.26
C ASP A 258 -6.99 7.56 -17.98
N LEU A 259 -6.81 6.33 -17.50
CA LEU A 259 -5.95 6.05 -16.34
C LEU A 259 -4.50 6.47 -16.62
N LYS A 260 -3.98 6.15 -17.81
CA LYS A 260 -2.64 6.53 -18.23
C LYS A 260 -2.46 8.04 -18.27
N GLN A 261 -3.40 8.79 -18.85
CA GLN A 261 -3.36 10.26 -18.90
C GLN A 261 -3.32 10.88 -17.49
N LYS A 262 -4.15 10.38 -16.57
CA LYS A 262 -4.16 10.83 -15.17
C LYS A 262 -2.86 10.53 -14.44
N LEU A 263 -2.28 9.36 -14.68
CA LEU A 263 -0.99 8.98 -14.08
C LEU A 263 0.17 9.76 -14.68
N ASP A 264 0.22 9.96 -16.00
CA ASP A 264 1.24 10.77 -16.66
C ASP A 264 1.19 12.23 -16.15
N ALA A 265 -0.01 12.80 -15.99
CA ALA A 265 -0.20 14.10 -15.36
C ALA A 265 0.22 14.12 -13.87
N SER A 266 -0.04 13.03 -13.14
CA SER A 266 0.40 12.89 -11.74
C SER A 266 1.94 12.81 -11.64
N VAL A 267 2.59 12.14 -12.60
CA VAL A 267 4.05 12.07 -12.71
C VAL A 267 4.66 13.45 -12.93
N HIS A 268 4.05 14.31 -13.76
CA HIS A 268 4.48 15.71 -13.88
C HIS A 268 4.43 16.43 -12.53
N SER A 269 3.37 16.21 -11.74
CA SER A 269 3.24 16.77 -10.40
C SER A 269 4.33 16.26 -9.44
N LEU A 270 4.61 14.95 -9.45
CA LEU A 270 5.65 14.35 -8.62
C LEU A 270 7.05 14.88 -8.98
N ILE A 271 7.37 15.01 -10.27
CA ILE A 271 8.65 15.57 -10.71
C ILE A 271 8.81 17.03 -10.26
N ARG A 272 7.75 17.85 -10.36
CA ARG A 272 7.76 19.23 -9.85
C ARG A 272 7.94 19.31 -8.34
N GLN A 273 7.47 18.29 -7.61
CA GLN A 273 7.65 18.16 -6.16
C GLN A 273 9.05 17.64 -5.77
N GLY A 274 9.91 17.32 -6.73
CA GLY A 274 11.30 16.94 -6.49
C GLY A 274 11.57 15.44 -6.48
N PHE A 275 10.62 14.60 -6.91
CA PHE A 275 10.82 13.16 -7.04
C PHE A 275 11.49 12.80 -8.37
N ALA A 276 12.28 11.73 -8.35
CA ALA A 276 12.60 10.97 -9.55
C ALA A 276 11.51 9.91 -9.75
N VAL A 277 11.14 9.64 -10.99
CA VAL A 277 10.09 8.69 -11.32
C VAL A 277 10.58 7.72 -12.39
N ARG A 278 10.36 6.43 -12.15
CA ARG A 278 10.46 5.38 -13.17
C ARG A 278 9.08 4.75 -13.37
N ARG A 279 8.79 4.35 -14.61
CA ARG A 279 7.51 3.76 -15.00
C ARG A 279 7.59 2.24 -14.99
N ASN A 280 6.50 1.57 -14.64
CA ASN A 280 6.36 0.10 -14.75
C ASN A 280 5.02 -0.25 -15.41
N PRO A 281 5.01 -1.16 -16.40
CA PRO A 281 3.79 -1.45 -17.15
C PRO A 281 2.79 -2.20 -16.27
N ILE A 282 1.51 -1.83 -16.33
CA ILE A 282 0.43 -2.57 -15.69
C ILE A 282 -0.72 -2.84 -16.67
N PRO A 283 -1.28 -4.06 -16.71
CA PRO A 283 -2.43 -4.37 -17.54
C PRO A 283 -3.71 -3.86 -16.89
N VAL A 284 -4.60 -3.28 -17.69
CA VAL A 284 -6.03 -3.14 -17.38
C VAL A 284 -6.74 -4.34 -18.00
N SER A 285 -7.16 -5.28 -17.16
CA SER A 285 -7.63 -6.63 -17.54
C SER A 285 -8.93 -6.97 -16.79
N PRO A 286 -9.86 -7.77 -17.36
CA PRO A 286 -11.07 -8.18 -16.65
C PRO A 286 -10.72 -9.07 -15.45
N ALA A 287 -11.24 -8.77 -14.26
CA ALA A 287 -11.04 -9.65 -13.10
C ALA A 287 -11.75 -11.01 -13.27
N ILE A 288 -11.13 -12.08 -12.79
CA ILE A 288 -11.54 -13.47 -13.07
C ILE A 288 -12.94 -13.86 -12.55
N ASP A 289 -13.45 -13.15 -11.55
CA ASP A 289 -14.74 -13.39 -10.89
C ASP A 289 -15.84 -12.41 -11.31
N SER A 290 -15.50 -11.15 -11.54
CA SER A 290 -16.46 -10.06 -11.75
C SER A 290 -16.46 -9.51 -13.17
N ASN A 291 -15.48 -9.90 -13.99
CA ASN A 291 -15.25 -9.42 -15.36
C ASN A 291 -15.10 -7.89 -15.47
N LYS A 292 -14.90 -7.19 -14.34
CA LYS A 292 -14.66 -5.75 -14.32
C LYS A 292 -13.25 -5.47 -14.82
N CYS A 293 -13.15 -4.58 -15.81
CA CYS A 293 -11.87 -4.09 -16.31
C CYS A 293 -11.21 -3.17 -15.29
N ILE A 294 -10.16 -3.67 -14.64
CA ILE A 294 -9.44 -2.97 -13.57
C ILE A 294 -7.93 -3.17 -13.73
N PRO A 295 -7.10 -2.23 -13.25
CA PRO A 295 -5.65 -2.38 -13.27
C PRO A 295 -5.19 -3.54 -12.38
N ARG A 296 -4.09 -4.19 -12.75
CA ARG A 296 -3.36 -5.10 -11.83
C ARG A 296 -2.27 -4.33 -11.10
N LEU A 297 -2.28 -4.43 -9.78
CA LEU A 297 -1.58 -3.51 -8.89
C LEU A 297 -0.14 -3.97 -8.62
N TYR A 298 0.71 -4.01 -9.65
CA TYR A 298 2.14 -4.39 -9.51
C TYR A 298 2.94 -3.44 -8.62
N ASN A 299 2.47 -2.22 -8.40
CA ASN A 299 3.09 -1.25 -7.49
C ASN A 299 2.79 -1.52 -6.01
N ASN A 300 1.83 -2.40 -5.72
CA ASN A 300 1.40 -2.68 -4.36
C ASN A 300 2.33 -3.73 -3.74
N VAL A 301 3.56 -3.31 -3.41
CA VAL A 301 4.66 -4.16 -2.95
C VAL A 301 4.99 -3.90 -1.48
N ILE A 302 5.70 -4.84 -0.87
CA ILE A 302 6.45 -4.63 0.38
C ILE A 302 7.93 -4.86 0.08
N LEU A 303 8.83 -4.12 0.75
CA LEU A 303 10.27 -4.22 0.47
C LEU A 303 11.15 -3.97 1.68
N GLU A 304 12.40 -4.40 1.53
CA GLU A 304 13.55 -4.11 2.37
C GLU A 304 14.59 -3.39 1.52
N ASN A 305 15.42 -2.54 2.13
CA ASN A 305 16.60 -1.92 1.51
C ASN A 305 17.90 -2.43 2.15
N VAL A 306 17.80 -3.33 3.11
CA VAL A 306 18.94 -4.01 3.76
C VAL A 306 18.96 -5.46 3.28
N VAL A 307 20.18 -5.98 3.09
CA VAL A 307 20.40 -7.35 2.63
C VAL A 307 20.33 -8.29 3.83
N ARG A 308 19.46 -9.31 3.76
CA ARG A 308 19.39 -10.37 4.77
C ARG A 308 20.66 -11.21 4.79
N SER A 309 20.97 -11.80 5.94
CA SER A 309 22.13 -12.69 6.09
C SER A 309 22.08 -13.83 5.06
N GLY A 310 23.19 -14.07 4.36
CA GLY A 310 23.27 -15.09 3.31
C GLY A 310 22.67 -14.69 1.95
N GLN A 311 22.02 -13.53 1.85
CA GLN A 311 21.49 -13.01 0.59
C GLN A 311 22.47 -12.03 -0.06
N LYS A 312 22.28 -11.76 -1.36
CA LYS A 312 23.13 -10.84 -2.14
C LYS A 312 22.50 -9.48 -2.36
N GLN A 313 21.17 -9.43 -2.35
CA GLN A 313 20.38 -8.25 -2.68
C GLN A 313 19.23 -8.14 -1.67
N PRO A 314 18.74 -6.92 -1.40
CA PRO A 314 17.59 -6.73 -0.54
C PRO A 314 16.31 -7.21 -1.23
N PHE A 315 15.32 -7.66 -0.46
CA PHE A 315 14.11 -8.26 -0.99
C PHE A 315 13.03 -7.24 -1.36
N VAL A 316 12.28 -7.55 -2.41
CA VAL A 316 10.98 -6.92 -2.69
C VAL A 316 9.97 -8.01 -3.02
N TRP A 317 8.87 -8.08 -2.27
CA TRP A 317 7.78 -8.99 -2.57
C TRP A 317 6.86 -8.33 -3.59
N LEU A 318 6.72 -8.97 -4.74
CA LEU A 318 6.02 -8.45 -5.91
C LEU A 318 4.75 -9.28 -6.17
N PRO A 319 3.56 -8.67 -6.31
CA PRO A 319 2.36 -9.43 -6.60
C PRO A 319 2.40 -9.87 -8.07
N HIS A 320 2.15 -11.16 -8.30
CA HIS A 320 2.02 -11.76 -9.62
C HIS A 320 0.57 -12.12 -9.92
N PHE A 321 0.18 -11.91 -11.17
CA PHE A 321 -1.19 -12.10 -11.67
C PHE A 321 -1.25 -13.04 -12.90
N GLY A 322 -0.11 -13.53 -13.38
CA GLY A 322 -0.01 -14.38 -14.57
C GLY A 322 -0.29 -15.87 -14.32
N ASP A 323 -0.78 -16.25 -13.14
CA ASP A 323 -1.09 -17.64 -12.79
C ASP A 323 -2.45 -18.09 -13.35
N GLU A 324 -3.50 -17.30 -13.15
CA GLU A 324 -4.87 -17.56 -13.65
C GLU A 324 -5.21 -16.70 -14.88
N GLU A 325 -4.41 -15.67 -15.16
CA GLU A 325 -4.59 -14.75 -16.27
C GLU A 325 -3.40 -14.81 -17.23
N ALA A 326 -3.62 -14.46 -18.51
CA ALA A 326 -2.55 -14.39 -19.50
C ALA A 326 -1.70 -13.11 -19.32
N LEU A 327 -1.05 -12.96 -18.17
CA LEU A 327 -0.31 -11.76 -17.75
C LEU A 327 1.17 -12.00 -17.43
N GLY A 328 1.70 -13.19 -17.76
CA GLY A 328 3.08 -13.56 -17.45
C GLY A 328 4.16 -12.62 -18.01
N GLU A 329 3.90 -11.94 -19.14
CA GLU A 329 4.81 -10.91 -19.66
C GLU A 329 4.88 -9.69 -18.73
N PHE A 330 3.76 -9.26 -18.16
CA PHE A 330 3.73 -8.15 -17.20
C PHE A 330 4.38 -8.54 -15.86
N ASP A 331 4.18 -9.79 -15.41
CA ASP A 331 4.87 -10.35 -14.25
C ASP A 331 6.40 -10.24 -14.44
N GLU A 332 6.90 -10.71 -15.58
CA GLU A 332 8.34 -10.69 -15.91
C GLU A 332 8.88 -9.26 -16.08
N ASP A 333 8.16 -8.37 -16.76
CA ASP A 333 8.58 -6.97 -16.93
C ASP A 333 8.72 -6.26 -15.58
N ASN A 334 7.75 -6.42 -14.68
CA ASN A 334 7.81 -5.81 -13.34
C ASN A 334 8.93 -6.44 -12.50
N ARG A 335 9.14 -7.75 -12.60
CA ARG A 335 10.27 -8.45 -11.96
C ARG A 335 11.61 -7.86 -12.41
N GLN A 336 11.80 -7.68 -13.71
CA GLN A 336 13.03 -7.13 -14.28
C GLN A 336 13.28 -5.68 -13.91
N ILE A 337 12.22 -4.87 -13.78
CA ILE A 337 12.35 -3.48 -13.29
C ILE A 337 12.92 -3.45 -11.89
N TRP A 338 12.38 -4.26 -10.97
CA TRP A 338 12.89 -4.32 -9.59
C TRP A 338 14.29 -4.93 -9.50
N ALA A 339 14.58 -6.00 -10.26
CA ALA A 339 15.92 -6.55 -10.36
C ALA A 339 16.94 -5.54 -10.88
N GLY A 340 16.56 -4.74 -11.89
CA GLY A 340 17.37 -3.66 -12.43
C GLY A 340 17.56 -2.46 -11.48
N LEU A 341 16.77 -2.37 -10.41
CA LEU A 341 16.99 -1.43 -9.30
C LEU A 341 17.89 -2.02 -8.20
N GLY A 342 18.34 -3.27 -8.34
CA GLY A 342 19.27 -3.93 -7.44
C GLY A 342 18.60 -4.75 -6.33
N PHE A 343 17.28 -4.95 -6.37
CA PHE A 343 16.57 -5.84 -5.45
C PHE A 343 16.56 -7.28 -5.97
N ASP A 344 16.31 -8.23 -5.07
CA ASP A 344 15.89 -9.59 -5.41
C ASP A 344 14.35 -9.67 -5.35
N PRO A 345 13.66 -9.78 -6.50
CA PRO A 345 12.21 -9.81 -6.52
C PRO A 345 11.68 -11.19 -6.12
N ILE A 346 10.95 -11.24 -5.00
CA ILE A 346 10.22 -12.40 -4.53
C ILE A 346 8.81 -12.38 -5.14
N CYS A 347 8.62 -13.17 -6.19
CA CYS A 347 7.36 -13.26 -6.93
C CYS A 347 6.30 -14.00 -6.11
N VAL A 348 5.21 -13.32 -5.73
CA VAL A 348 4.10 -13.90 -4.96
C VAL A 348 2.91 -14.07 -5.88
N THR A 349 2.53 -15.31 -6.22
CA THR A 349 1.40 -15.63 -7.11
C THR A 349 0.05 -15.64 -6.37
N GLY A 350 -1.07 -15.74 -7.09
CA GLY A 350 -2.42 -15.84 -6.54
C GLY A 350 -3.19 -14.53 -6.51
N TRP A 351 -2.59 -13.39 -6.86
CA TRP A 351 -3.23 -12.08 -6.63
C TRP A 351 -4.41 -11.81 -7.55
N SER A 352 -4.56 -12.56 -8.65
CA SER A 352 -5.77 -12.55 -9.47
C SER A 352 -7.04 -12.90 -8.70
N HIS A 353 -6.94 -13.70 -7.62
CA HIS A 353 -8.09 -14.02 -6.76
C HIS A 353 -8.60 -12.85 -5.93
N LEU A 354 -7.79 -11.81 -5.73
CA LEU A 354 -8.17 -10.59 -5.02
C LEU A 354 -8.27 -9.36 -5.93
N ALA A 355 -7.93 -9.48 -7.22
CA ALA A 355 -7.90 -8.36 -8.16
C ALA A 355 -9.21 -7.56 -8.17
N SER A 356 -10.38 -8.22 -8.20
CA SER A 356 -11.70 -7.55 -8.21
C SER A 356 -12.00 -6.68 -7.00
N ARG A 357 -11.29 -6.92 -5.90
CA ARG A 357 -11.39 -6.15 -4.65
C ARG A 357 -10.39 -4.98 -4.62
N ASN A 358 -9.62 -4.79 -5.68
CA ASN A 358 -8.78 -3.63 -5.96
C ASN A 358 -7.67 -3.38 -4.92
N GLY A 359 -7.07 -4.45 -4.40
CA GLY A 359 -5.91 -4.42 -3.50
C GLY A 359 -4.98 -5.60 -3.75
N ALA A 360 -3.72 -5.50 -3.29
CA ALA A 360 -2.74 -6.58 -3.38
C ALA A 360 -1.85 -6.67 -2.11
N LEU A 361 -0.55 -6.99 -2.23
CA LEU A 361 0.34 -7.31 -1.09
C LEU A 361 0.34 -6.23 -0.02
N ARG A 362 0.63 -4.98 -0.41
CA ARG A 362 0.72 -3.87 0.54
C ARG A 362 -0.63 -3.58 1.19
N CYS A 363 -1.72 -3.59 0.44
CA CYS A 363 -3.05 -3.36 1.02
C CYS A 363 -3.38 -4.43 2.08
N ALA A 364 -3.03 -5.70 1.81
CA ALA A 364 -3.35 -6.84 2.66
C ALA A 364 -2.40 -6.99 3.87
N THR A 365 -1.38 -6.15 4.00
CA THR A 365 -0.35 -6.25 5.04
C THR A 365 -0.13 -4.95 5.78
N LYS A 366 0.43 -5.03 6.98
CA LYS A 366 0.95 -3.88 7.71
C LYS A 366 2.29 -4.22 8.33
N VAL A 367 3.34 -3.50 7.98
CA VAL A 367 4.63 -3.63 8.69
C VAL A 367 4.47 -3.05 10.09
N ILE A 368 4.70 -3.88 11.11
CA ILE A 368 4.61 -3.49 12.52
C ILE A 368 5.97 -3.00 13.01
N SER A 369 7.05 -3.69 12.65
CA SER A 369 8.40 -3.30 13.06
C SER A 369 9.42 -3.66 12.00
N ARG A 370 10.53 -2.92 12.04
CA ARG A 370 11.72 -3.17 11.22
C ARG A 370 12.94 -3.23 12.12
N ALA A 371 13.91 -4.07 11.78
CA ALA A 371 15.23 -4.02 12.39
C ALA A 371 16.00 -2.80 11.87
N SER A 372 16.65 -2.10 12.79
CA SER A 372 17.51 -0.94 12.51
C SER A 372 18.80 -1.29 11.79
#